data_AF-A0A7X8A2J3-F1
#
_entry.id   AF-A0A7X8A2J3-F1
#
_cell.length_a   1.000
_cell.length_b   1.000
_cell.length_c   1.000
_cell.angle_alpha   90.00
_cell.angle_beta   90.00
_cell.angle_gamma   90.00
#
_symmetry.space_group_name_H-M   'P 1'
#
loop_
_entity.id
_entity.type
_entity.pdbx_description
1 polymer ?
#
loop_
_entity_poly.entity_id
_entity_poly.type
_entity_poly.pdbx_seq_one_letter_code
_entity_poly.pdbx_strand_id
1 'polypeptide(L)'
;MRKKKGFTLVELLIAIALIGIGIMALAESFKYIQRGIQLSKNRSIASNLAQEKMQIIKEKSYYNIAPTTAPLYLNDFSPAIPYDNSFFPPEIILEAGVTYTRYSYIQNIQEDSGNLVAISPTAPDTGMRQITVTVVWNEGGTRKNFQVKSIITNTNTVMANCVFNGTVRNASTFAPIQNAVVNMAENVGYRDTTGSSGAYNISVVPGNYTMYVSAKGYFPAFKQVSITANQTQTNNFDLVQMASGTVIGYPWLRDHLVISQIVGSTINSSGWDQEYVEIFNPTTYTWTVNGNVGLKYQRIYDTIKKNIQIDYFTASISPGGFYLFANTGTVVAAGYVRNADAVWSDLNNISDFPDFTNQKNIIRVFDEGGDEGGGSLELYRISDSAVLDQVGWNRNDGASGKKTAPFYETNAIAQTIGLQRNELYARYSSTSGISSSYGPSYDSNNNNADFYDYSSSVSLPPR
;
A
#
# COMPACT_ATOMS: atom_id res chain seq x y z
N MET A 1 44.05 83.82 -77.89
CA MET A 1 43.47 82.67 -78.65
C MET A 1 44.52 81.57 -78.78
N ARG A 2 44.35 80.46 -78.06
CA ARG A 2 45.24 79.27 -78.18
C ARG A 2 44.62 78.36 -79.26
N LYS A 3 45.37 78.04 -80.33
CA LYS A 3 44.94 77.10 -81.39
C LYS A 3 44.41 75.81 -80.73
N LYS A 4 43.14 75.45 -80.98
CA LYS A 4 42.64 74.10 -80.67
C LYS A 4 43.39 73.13 -81.57
N LYS A 5 44.22 72.26 -80.98
CA LYS A 5 44.96 71.22 -81.70
C LYS A 5 43.95 70.17 -82.21
N GLY A 6 44.01 69.82 -83.49
CA GLY A 6 43.26 68.71 -84.06
C GLY A 6 43.94 67.37 -83.78
N PHE A 7 43.19 66.28 -83.81
CA PHE A 7 43.69 64.92 -83.61
C PHE A 7 44.52 64.44 -84.79
N THR A 8 45.62 63.76 -84.51
CA THR A 8 46.43 63.06 -85.51
C THR A 8 45.88 61.66 -85.78
N LEU A 9 46.10 61.14 -86.98
CA LEU A 9 45.69 59.76 -87.35
C LEU A 9 46.32 58.71 -86.41
N VAL A 10 47.53 58.99 -85.93
CA VAL A 10 48.26 58.15 -84.97
C VAL A 10 47.56 58.13 -83.60
N GLU A 11 47.09 59.28 -83.10
CA GLU A 11 46.31 59.34 -81.84
C GLU A 11 45.00 58.54 -81.94
N LEU A 12 44.32 58.59 -83.10
CA LEU A 12 43.09 57.82 -83.33
C LEU A 12 43.36 56.29 -83.31
N LEU A 13 44.46 55.86 -83.96
CA LEU A 13 44.86 54.46 -83.99
C LEU A 13 45.25 53.94 -82.60
N ILE A 14 45.99 54.75 -81.82
CA ILE A 14 46.34 54.41 -80.44
C ILE A 14 45.08 54.34 -79.56
N ALA A 15 44.14 55.26 -79.72
CA ALA A 15 42.89 55.26 -78.96
C ALA A 15 42.04 54.01 -79.26
N ILE A 16 41.91 53.61 -80.52
CA ILE A 16 41.19 52.38 -80.92
C ILE A 16 41.90 51.14 -80.38
N ALA A 17 43.23 51.08 -80.42
CA ALA A 17 44.01 49.98 -79.85
C ALA A 17 43.80 49.86 -78.33
N LEU A 18 43.82 50.97 -77.60
CA LEU A 18 43.58 50.99 -76.15
C LEU A 18 42.14 50.57 -75.79
N ILE A 19 41.14 51.01 -76.56
CA ILE A 19 39.74 50.58 -76.38
C ILE A 19 39.62 49.07 -76.67
N GLY A 20 40.27 48.57 -77.72
CA GLY A 20 40.29 47.14 -78.05
C GLY A 20 40.90 46.28 -76.92
N ILE A 21 42.03 46.72 -76.36
CA ILE A 21 42.66 46.08 -75.19
C ILE A 21 41.72 46.14 -73.98
N GLY A 22 41.07 47.28 -73.73
CA GLY A 22 40.11 47.45 -72.64
C GLY A 22 38.90 46.51 -72.75
N ILE A 23 38.33 46.36 -73.95
CA ILE A 23 37.20 45.45 -74.21
C ILE A 23 37.63 43.98 -74.02
N MET A 24 38.82 43.59 -74.49
CA MET A 24 39.34 42.24 -74.28
C MET A 24 39.58 41.93 -72.80
N ALA A 25 40.18 42.87 -72.06
CA ALA A 25 40.35 42.75 -70.61
C ALA A 25 39.01 42.62 -69.88
N LEU A 26 37.98 43.38 -70.29
CA LEU A 26 36.63 43.25 -69.75
C LEU A 26 36.00 41.88 -70.05
N ALA A 27 36.12 41.38 -71.29
CA ALA A 27 35.62 40.07 -71.68
C ALA A 27 36.29 38.93 -70.89
N GLU A 28 37.61 38.99 -70.68
CA GLU A 28 38.32 38.03 -69.83
C GLU A 28 37.83 38.11 -68.37
N SER A 29 37.70 39.32 -67.82
CA SER A 29 37.21 39.52 -66.45
C SER A 29 35.81 38.92 -66.24
N PHE A 30 34.93 39.06 -67.23
CA PHE A 30 33.57 38.52 -67.18
C PHE A 30 33.57 36.98 -67.09
N LYS A 31 34.45 36.31 -67.84
CA LYS A 31 34.62 34.85 -67.79
C LYS A 31 35.08 34.39 -66.40
N TYR A 32 36.02 35.10 -65.77
CA TYR A 32 36.47 34.79 -64.41
C TYR A 32 35.37 35.04 -63.36
N ILE A 33 34.63 36.14 -63.48
CA ILE A 33 33.50 36.47 -62.59
C ILE A 33 32.41 35.41 -62.71
N GLN A 34 32.00 35.05 -63.94
CA GLN A 34 30.97 34.04 -64.17
C GLN A 34 31.39 32.67 -63.62
N ARG A 35 32.67 32.29 -63.81
CA ARG A 35 33.23 31.08 -63.22
C ARG A 35 33.17 31.16 -61.70
N GLY A 36 33.59 32.27 -61.10
CA GLY A 36 33.50 32.50 -59.64
C GLY A 36 32.08 32.41 -59.09
N ILE A 37 31.08 32.95 -59.81
CA ILE A 37 29.66 32.85 -59.44
C ILE A 37 29.20 31.38 -59.48
N GLN A 38 29.56 30.63 -60.53
CA GLN A 38 29.27 29.20 -60.64
C GLN A 38 29.92 28.39 -59.50
N LEU A 39 31.17 28.69 -59.14
CA LEU A 39 31.86 28.04 -58.01
C LEU A 39 31.07 28.24 -56.70
N SER A 40 30.66 29.48 -56.43
CA SER A 40 29.89 29.83 -55.24
C SER A 40 28.52 29.14 -55.23
N LYS A 41 27.83 29.14 -56.38
CA LYS A 41 26.53 28.48 -56.55
C LYS A 41 26.62 26.98 -56.33
N ASN A 42 27.58 26.30 -56.96
CA ASN A 42 27.77 24.85 -56.81
C ASN A 42 28.05 24.45 -55.36
N ARG A 43 28.88 25.24 -54.66
CA ARG A 43 29.17 25.01 -53.25
C ARG A 43 27.94 25.23 -52.36
N SER A 44 27.12 26.24 -52.66
CA SER A 44 25.87 26.49 -51.94
C SER A 44 24.85 25.36 -52.15
N ILE A 45 24.67 24.90 -53.38
CA ILE A 45 23.80 23.75 -53.71
C ILE A 45 24.31 22.49 -52.99
N ALA A 46 25.61 22.18 -53.09
CA ALA A 46 26.19 21.02 -52.41
C ALA A 46 26.01 21.08 -50.89
N SER A 47 26.08 22.28 -50.29
CA SER A 47 25.80 22.47 -48.87
C SER A 47 24.34 22.18 -48.52
N ASN A 48 23.40 22.71 -49.31
CA ASN A 48 21.97 22.45 -49.11
C ASN A 48 21.63 20.97 -49.27
N LEU A 49 22.14 20.32 -50.32
CA LEU A 49 21.94 18.88 -50.55
C LEU A 49 22.52 18.01 -49.42
N ALA A 50 23.66 18.41 -48.86
CA ALA A 50 24.27 17.73 -47.72
C ALA A 50 23.44 17.90 -46.45
N GLN A 51 22.95 19.12 -46.19
CA GLN A 51 22.09 19.44 -45.05
C GLN A 51 20.73 18.75 -45.17
N GLU A 52 20.11 18.74 -46.35
CA GLU A 52 18.86 18.03 -46.61
C GLU A 52 19.02 16.53 -46.30
N LYS A 53 20.06 15.89 -46.85
CA LYS A 53 20.33 14.47 -46.58
C LYS A 53 20.61 14.21 -45.10
N MET A 54 21.32 15.12 -44.43
CA MET A 54 21.54 15.05 -42.98
C MET A 54 20.21 15.07 -42.21
N GLN A 55 19.27 15.95 -42.56
CA GLN A 55 17.96 16.00 -41.91
C GLN A 55 17.14 14.74 -42.18
N ILE A 56 17.14 14.22 -43.40
CA ILE A 56 16.46 12.96 -43.74
C ILE A 56 16.98 11.79 -42.89
N ILE A 57 18.29 11.71 -42.66
CA ILE A 57 18.86 10.67 -41.80
C ILE A 57 18.45 10.91 -40.34
N LYS A 58 18.51 12.16 -39.86
CA LYS A 58 18.16 12.52 -38.47
C LYS A 58 16.67 12.40 -38.14
N GLU A 59 15.79 12.43 -39.13
CA GLU A 59 14.36 12.21 -38.94
C GLU A 59 14.05 10.73 -38.60
N LYS A 60 14.94 9.80 -38.97
CA LYS A 60 14.79 8.40 -38.58
C LYS A 60 15.02 8.24 -37.08
N SER A 61 14.27 7.32 -36.46
CA SER A 61 14.59 6.86 -35.10
C SER A 61 16.03 6.36 -35.04
N TYR A 62 16.73 6.65 -33.94
CA TYR A 62 18.14 6.27 -33.75
C TYR A 62 18.41 4.80 -34.10
N TYR A 63 17.54 3.89 -33.66
CA TYR A 63 17.68 2.45 -33.91
C TYR A 63 17.58 2.08 -35.40
N ASN A 64 16.93 2.91 -36.21
CA ASN A 64 16.79 2.74 -37.65
C ASN A 64 17.95 3.36 -38.45
N ILE A 65 18.92 4.01 -37.80
CA ILE A 65 20.11 4.58 -38.44
C ILE A 65 21.28 3.60 -38.26
N ALA A 66 21.28 2.49 -38.99
CA ALA A 66 22.32 1.48 -38.86
C ALA A 66 23.74 2.04 -39.07
N PRO A 67 24.73 1.66 -38.25
CA PRO A 67 26.12 2.02 -38.48
C PRO A 67 26.67 1.30 -39.72
N THR A 68 27.57 1.96 -40.44
CA THR A 68 28.21 1.39 -41.62
C THR A 68 29.22 0.33 -41.20
N THR A 69 28.90 -0.95 -41.45
CA THR A 69 29.74 -2.10 -41.09
C THR A 69 30.81 -2.43 -42.12
N ALA A 70 30.56 -2.14 -43.40
CA ALA A 70 31.46 -2.42 -44.52
C ALA A 70 31.56 -1.19 -45.44
N PRO A 71 32.35 -0.16 -45.07
CA PRO A 71 32.48 1.05 -45.88
C PRO A 71 33.25 0.80 -47.18
N LEU A 72 32.79 1.42 -48.26
CA LEU A 72 33.56 1.59 -49.49
C LEU A 72 34.21 2.97 -49.50
N TYR A 73 35.23 3.16 -50.35
CA TYR A 73 36.04 4.39 -50.36
C TYR A 73 36.09 5.02 -51.75
N LEU A 74 35.90 6.34 -51.80
CA LEU A 74 36.20 7.15 -52.98
C LEU A 74 37.67 7.54 -52.97
N ASN A 75 38.43 6.95 -53.89
CA ASN A 75 39.88 7.13 -53.99
C ASN A 75 40.29 8.39 -54.78
N ASP A 76 39.32 9.14 -55.33
CA ASP A 76 39.58 10.38 -56.07
C ASP A 76 39.95 11.57 -55.16
N PHE A 77 39.93 11.36 -53.83
CA PHE A 77 40.22 12.36 -52.81
C PHE A 77 41.30 11.85 -51.86
N SER A 78 42.06 12.77 -51.28
CA SER A 78 43.05 12.48 -50.24
C SER A 78 42.76 13.31 -48.99
N PRO A 79 42.41 12.69 -47.84
CA PRO A 79 42.21 11.25 -47.65
C PRO A 79 40.98 10.72 -48.42
N ALA A 80 40.95 9.40 -48.67
CA ALA A 80 39.83 8.75 -49.34
C ALA A 80 38.54 8.90 -48.52
N ILE A 81 37.42 9.12 -49.20
CA ILE A 81 36.14 9.40 -48.54
C ILE A 81 35.36 8.10 -48.33
N PRO A 82 35.09 7.68 -47.09
CA PRO A 82 34.28 6.50 -46.81
C PRO A 82 32.80 6.77 -47.08
N TYR A 83 32.09 5.73 -47.51
CA TYR A 83 30.64 5.75 -47.68
C TYR A 83 30.01 4.37 -47.48
N ASP A 84 28.72 4.39 -47.15
CA ASP A 84 27.86 3.22 -47.06
C ASP A 84 27.26 2.89 -48.45
N ASN A 85 27.28 1.62 -48.84
CA ASN A 85 26.64 1.13 -50.07
C ASN A 85 25.47 0.15 -49.80
N SER A 86 25.09 0.00 -48.53
CA SER A 86 24.09 -0.95 -48.06
C SER A 86 22.81 -0.23 -47.61
N PHE A 87 22.77 0.25 -46.36
CA PHE A 87 21.60 0.89 -45.77
C PHE A 87 21.39 2.33 -46.26
N PHE A 88 22.48 3.01 -46.64
CA PHE A 88 22.45 4.39 -47.13
C PHE A 88 23.28 4.56 -48.41
N PRO A 89 22.89 3.92 -49.52
CA PRO A 89 23.66 3.90 -50.76
C PRO A 89 23.79 5.29 -51.40
N PRO A 90 24.77 5.50 -52.31
CA PRO A 90 24.95 6.77 -52.99
C PRO A 90 23.74 7.21 -53.82
N GLU A 91 23.42 8.50 -53.77
CA GLU A 91 22.29 9.08 -54.50
C GLU A 91 22.75 10.13 -55.49
N ILE A 92 22.31 10.00 -56.75
CA ILE A 92 22.66 10.92 -57.83
C ILE A 92 21.54 11.94 -58.03
N ILE A 93 21.90 13.22 -58.03
CA ILE A 93 20.98 14.36 -58.13
C ILE A 93 21.46 15.30 -59.23
N LEU A 94 20.56 15.67 -60.13
CA LEU A 94 20.81 16.68 -61.15
C LEU A 94 20.16 17.99 -60.72
N GLU A 95 20.96 19.00 -60.43
CA GLU A 95 20.46 20.32 -60.04
C GLU A 95 21.24 21.42 -60.75
N ALA A 96 20.53 22.43 -61.29
CA ALA A 96 21.11 23.53 -62.04
C ALA A 96 22.08 23.12 -63.18
N GLY A 97 21.88 21.93 -63.77
CA GLY A 97 22.71 21.39 -64.86
C GLY A 97 24.02 20.72 -64.41
N VAL A 98 24.23 20.55 -63.10
CA VAL A 98 25.38 19.85 -62.51
C VAL A 98 24.88 18.58 -61.82
N THR A 99 25.60 17.48 -62.03
CA THR A 99 25.33 16.22 -61.34
C THR A 99 26.10 16.17 -60.03
N TYR A 100 25.36 16.01 -58.94
CA TYR A 100 25.85 15.79 -57.58
C TYR A 100 25.62 14.34 -57.17
N THR A 101 26.55 13.76 -56.42
CA THR A 101 26.35 12.46 -55.76
C THR A 101 26.49 12.63 -54.26
N ARG A 102 25.45 12.25 -53.52
CA ARG A 102 25.42 12.24 -52.05
C ARG A 102 25.92 10.90 -51.54
N TYR A 103 26.86 10.94 -50.61
CA TYR A 103 27.41 9.78 -49.92
C TYR A 103 27.15 9.94 -48.43
N SER A 104 26.69 8.87 -47.78
CA SER A 104 26.43 8.85 -46.34
C SER A 104 27.38 7.87 -45.67
N TYR A 105 27.85 8.20 -44.47
CA TYR A 105 28.70 7.34 -43.67
C TYR A 105 28.36 7.48 -42.19
N ILE A 106 27.98 6.38 -41.54
CA ILE A 106 27.50 6.36 -40.15
C ILE A 106 28.50 5.57 -39.30
N GLN A 107 29.00 6.21 -38.24
CA GLN A 107 29.96 5.61 -37.32
C GLN A 107 29.38 5.57 -35.91
N ASN A 108 29.60 4.47 -35.20
CA ASN A 108 29.46 4.47 -33.74
C ASN A 108 30.60 5.30 -33.15
N ILE A 109 30.28 6.16 -32.17
CA ILE A 109 31.26 7.00 -31.50
C ILE A 109 31.10 6.90 -29.99
N GLN A 110 32.20 7.03 -29.27
CA GLN A 110 32.18 7.19 -27.81
C GLN A 110 32.88 8.48 -27.43
N GLU A 111 32.50 9.04 -26.28
CA GLU A 111 33.28 10.11 -25.65
C GLU A 111 34.42 9.48 -24.85
N ASP A 112 35.65 9.92 -25.13
CA ASP A 112 36.84 9.61 -24.36
C ASP A 112 37.54 10.93 -23.98
N SER A 113 37.50 11.26 -22.69
CA SER A 113 38.20 12.42 -22.13
C SER A 113 37.89 13.75 -22.83
N GLY A 114 36.63 13.96 -23.20
CA GLY A 114 36.14 15.16 -23.91
C GLY A 114 36.34 15.15 -25.43
N ASN A 115 36.92 14.06 -25.98
CA ASN A 115 37.06 13.87 -27.42
C ASN A 115 36.12 12.76 -27.91
N LEU A 116 35.53 12.95 -29.09
CA LEU A 116 34.70 11.93 -29.73
C LEU A 116 35.57 11.01 -30.59
N VAL A 117 35.60 9.73 -30.22
CA VAL A 117 36.40 8.72 -30.89
C VAL A 117 35.49 7.73 -31.60
N ALA A 118 35.80 7.43 -32.87
CA ALA A 118 35.10 6.39 -33.61
C ALA A 118 35.47 5.00 -33.08
N ILE A 119 34.45 4.19 -32.83
CA ILE A 119 34.61 2.81 -32.36
C ILE A 119 34.12 1.83 -33.42
N SER A 120 34.44 0.54 -33.21
CA SER A 120 33.98 -0.53 -34.10
C SER A 120 32.44 -0.47 -34.27
N PRO A 121 31.91 -0.67 -35.49
CA PRO A 121 30.47 -0.75 -35.71
C PRO A 121 29.82 -1.96 -35.01
N THR A 122 30.62 -2.94 -34.58
CA THR A 122 30.19 -4.10 -33.78
C THR A 122 30.34 -3.92 -32.27
N ALA A 123 30.93 -2.80 -31.82
CA ALA A 123 31.03 -2.50 -30.40
C ALA A 123 29.62 -2.29 -29.79
N PRO A 124 29.46 -2.51 -28.47
CA PRO A 124 28.21 -2.19 -27.78
C PRO A 124 27.73 -0.78 -28.10
N ASP A 125 26.43 -0.62 -28.27
CA ASP A 125 25.83 0.66 -28.66
C ASP A 125 26.08 1.71 -27.59
N THR A 126 26.84 2.74 -27.96
CA THR A 126 27.14 3.88 -27.09
C THR A 126 26.00 4.86 -27.03
N GLY A 127 24.90 4.69 -27.77
CA GLY A 127 23.86 5.72 -27.77
C GLY A 127 24.22 7.01 -28.50
N MET A 128 25.38 7.06 -29.14
CA MET A 128 25.80 8.12 -30.04
C MET A 128 26.31 7.56 -31.36
N ARG A 129 25.86 8.19 -32.45
CA ARG A 129 26.39 7.95 -33.79
C ARG A 129 26.81 9.25 -34.45
N GLN A 130 27.93 9.23 -35.15
CA GLN A 130 28.35 10.30 -36.05
C GLN A 130 27.87 9.99 -37.46
N ILE A 131 27.08 10.89 -38.02
CA ILE A 131 26.66 10.90 -39.41
C ILE A 131 27.59 11.85 -40.16
N THR A 132 28.21 11.35 -41.22
CA THR A 132 28.98 12.15 -42.18
C THR A 132 28.28 12.09 -43.53
N VAL A 133 27.89 13.24 -44.06
CA VAL A 133 27.34 13.35 -45.41
C VAL A 133 28.34 14.10 -46.28
N THR A 134 28.71 13.49 -47.40
CA THR A 134 29.60 14.10 -48.40
C THR A 134 28.87 14.22 -49.73
N VAL A 135 28.85 15.41 -50.31
CA VAL A 135 28.33 15.66 -51.65
C VAL A 135 29.50 15.90 -52.60
N VAL A 136 29.54 15.16 -53.70
CA VAL A 136 30.60 15.23 -54.71
C VAL A 136 30.02 15.68 -56.05
N TRP A 137 30.68 16.60 -56.73
CA TRP A 137 30.32 17.05 -58.08
C TRP A 137 31.56 17.25 -58.94
N ASN A 138 31.36 17.31 -60.26
CA ASN A 138 32.42 17.66 -61.19
C ASN A 138 32.38 19.15 -61.53
N GLU A 139 33.54 19.80 -61.51
CA GLU A 139 33.68 21.21 -61.79
C GLU A 139 34.92 21.45 -62.65
N GLY A 140 34.71 21.81 -63.93
CA GLY A 140 35.81 22.07 -64.86
C GLY A 140 36.77 20.89 -65.05
N GLY A 141 36.28 19.65 -64.93
CA GLY A 141 37.07 18.42 -65.03
C GLY A 141 37.72 17.96 -63.72
N THR A 142 37.56 18.71 -62.63
CA THR A 142 38.03 18.32 -61.29
C THR A 142 36.85 17.94 -60.40
N ARG A 143 36.92 16.80 -59.71
CA ARG A 143 35.93 16.45 -58.69
C ARG A 143 36.11 17.33 -57.45
N LYS A 144 35.02 17.92 -56.98
CA LYS A 144 34.95 18.70 -55.74
C LYS A 144 34.03 18.00 -54.75
N ASN A 145 34.22 18.26 -53.47
CA ASN A 145 33.36 17.74 -52.43
C ASN A 145 33.00 18.81 -51.39
N PHE A 146 31.88 18.59 -50.73
CA PHE A 146 31.45 19.32 -49.54
C PHE A 146 31.01 18.30 -48.50
N GLN A 147 31.52 18.41 -47.28
CA GLN A 147 31.24 17.48 -46.20
C GLN A 147 30.62 18.20 -45.00
N VAL A 148 29.58 17.58 -44.43
CA VAL A 148 29.00 17.99 -43.14
C VAL A 148 28.97 16.77 -42.22
N LYS A 149 29.30 17.02 -40.95
CA LYS A 149 29.26 16.01 -39.89
C LYS A 149 28.22 16.44 -38.86
N SER A 150 27.52 15.47 -38.30
CA SER A 150 26.68 15.69 -37.13
C SER A 150 26.63 14.45 -36.27
N ILE A 151 26.33 14.66 -34.99
CA ILE A 151 26.04 13.59 -34.06
C ILE A 151 24.52 13.43 -33.96
N ILE A 152 24.08 12.19 -33.80
CA ILE A 152 22.75 11.86 -33.28
C ILE A 152 22.94 11.06 -31.99
N THR A 153 22.16 11.39 -30.98
CA THR A 153 22.12 10.67 -29.72
C THR A 153 20.74 10.07 -29.54
N ASN A 154 20.66 8.90 -28.92
CA ASN A 154 19.38 8.40 -28.47
C ASN A 154 19.10 8.96 -27.07
N THR A 155 17.98 9.68 -26.95
CA THR A 155 17.54 10.28 -25.69
C THR A 155 17.27 9.21 -24.62
N ASN A 156 17.08 7.95 -25.01
CA ASN A 156 16.89 6.79 -24.15
C ASN A 156 18.14 5.91 -24.00
N THR A 157 19.27 6.24 -24.62
CA THR A 157 20.53 5.51 -24.40
C THR A 157 21.37 6.21 -23.36
N VAL A 158 21.46 5.54 -22.22
CA VAL A 158 22.40 5.76 -21.13
C VAL A 158 23.82 5.68 -21.70
N MET A 159 24.52 6.81 -21.75
CA MET A 159 25.98 6.82 -21.86
C MET A 159 26.60 7.03 -20.49
N ALA A 160 27.55 6.15 -20.16
CA ALA A 160 28.23 6.01 -18.89
C ALA A 160 27.30 5.57 -17.73
N ASN A 161 27.43 4.31 -17.31
CA ASN A 161 26.82 3.81 -16.09
C ASN A 161 27.61 4.34 -14.89
N CYS A 162 27.19 5.48 -14.36
CA CYS A 162 27.60 5.90 -13.03
C CYS A 162 26.99 4.96 -12.00
N VAL A 163 27.70 4.70 -10.90
CA VAL A 163 27.22 3.80 -9.85
C VAL A 163 27.22 4.51 -8.51
N PHE A 164 26.05 4.58 -7.87
CA PHE A 164 25.97 4.85 -6.44
C PHE A 164 25.90 3.53 -5.70
N ASN A 165 26.88 3.26 -4.84
CA ASN A 165 26.86 2.12 -3.93
C ASN A 165 26.97 2.58 -2.49
N GLY A 166 26.73 1.68 -1.54
CA GLY A 166 26.85 2.00 -0.13
C GLY A 166 26.12 1.01 0.73
N THR A 167 26.03 1.33 2.01
CA THR A 167 25.28 0.54 3.00
C THR A 167 24.28 1.41 3.75
N VAL A 168 23.12 0.84 4.07
CA VAL A 168 22.12 1.43 4.96
C VAL A 168 22.18 0.68 6.28
N ARG A 169 22.36 1.41 7.38
CA ARG A 169 22.56 0.86 8.73
C ARG A 169 21.68 1.57 9.75
N ASN A 170 21.51 0.95 10.91
CA ASN A 170 20.88 1.57 12.07
C ASN A 170 21.86 2.59 12.69
N ALA A 171 21.40 3.82 12.91
CA ALA A 171 22.24 4.91 13.43
C ALA A 171 22.78 4.68 14.85
N SER A 172 22.10 3.87 15.67
CA SER A 172 22.54 3.61 17.04
C SER A 172 23.40 2.36 17.17
N THR A 173 23.06 1.29 16.43
CA THR A 173 23.75 -0.01 16.55
C THR A 173 24.75 -0.28 15.45
N PHE A 174 24.74 0.50 14.37
CA PHE A 174 25.49 0.28 13.13
C PHE A 174 25.23 -1.07 12.45
N ALA A 175 24.20 -1.80 12.88
CA ALA A 175 23.77 -3.03 12.23
C ALA A 175 23.20 -2.73 10.83
N PRO A 176 23.46 -3.60 9.83
CA PRO A 176 22.91 -3.41 8.49
C PRO A 176 21.38 -3.52 8.50
N ILE A 177 20.72 -2.66 7.72
CA ILE A 177 19.26 -2.69 7.53
C ILE A 177 18.98 -3.39 6.20
N GLN A 178 18.36 -4.56 6.26
CA GLN A 178 17.87 -5.28 5.09
C GLN A 178 16.53 -4.68 4.62
N ASN A 179 16.27 -4.74 3.31
CA ASN A 179 15.03 -4.26 2.68
C ASN A 179 14.78 -2.75 2.82
N ALA A 180 15.82 -1.94 3.06
CA ALA A 180 15.75 -0.50 2.92
C ALA A 180 15.70 -0.16 1.42
N VAL A 181 14.79 0.75 1.03
CA VAL A 181 14.67 1.23 -0.34
C VAL A 181 15.47 2.51 -0.47
N VAL A 182 16.41 2.51 -1.42
CA VAL A 182 17.20 3.67 -1.82
C VAL A 182 16.75 4.06 -3.22
N ASN A 183 16.35 5.31 -3.44
CA ASN A 183 16.01 5.83 -4.77
C ASN A 183 16.42 7.28 -4.95
N MET A 184 16.48 7.74 -6.19
CA MET A 184 16.69 9.16 -6.50
C MET A 184 15.34 9.88 -6.54
N ALA A 185 15.26 11.06 -5.93
CA ALA A 185 14.02 11.84 -5.90
C ALA A 185 13.63 12.35 -7.30
N GLU A 186 14.64 12.71 -8.11
CA GLU A 186 14.50 13.23 -9.46
C GLU A 186 14.10 12.14 -10.47
N ASN A 187 14.38 10.87 -10.15
CA ASN A 187 13.97 9.72 -10.94
C ASN A 187 13.79 8.48 -10.05
N VAL A 188 12.53 8.21 -9.68
CA VAL A 188 12.16 7.08 -8.81
C VAL A 188 12.50 5.71 -9.44
N GLY A 189 12.70 5.65 -10.77
CA GLY A 189 13.18 4.46 -11.47
C GLY A 189 14.63 4.09 -11.15
N TYR A 190 15.45 5.05 -10.72
CA TYR A 190 16.78 4.80 -10.19
C TYR A 190 16.67 4.40 -8.72
N ARG A 191 16.52 3.10 -8.49
CA ARG A 191 16.32 2.54 -7.16
C ARG A 191 17.00 1.19 -6.98
N ASP A 192 17.28 0.87 -5.73
CA ASP A 192 17.68 -0.46 -5.30
C ASP A 192 17.13 -0.75 -3.89
N THR A 193 17.14 -2.02 -3.48
CA THR A 193 16.69 -2.48 -2.18
C THR A 193 17.81 -3.23 -1.49
N THR A 194 18.13 -2.87 -0.25
CA THR A 194 19.31 -3.42 0.43
C THR A 194 19.19 -4.91 0.73
N GLY A 195 20.29 -5.63 0.50
CA GLY A 195 20.45 -7.04 0.88
C GLY A 195 20.67 -7.25 2.39
N SER A 196 20.97 -8.49 2.80
CA SER A 196 21.23 -8.85 4.22
C SER A 196 22.45 -8.12 4.82
N SER A 197 23.40 -7.71 3.99
CA SER A 197 24.55 -6.88 4.38
C SER A 197 24.23 -5.38 4.47
N GLY A 198 22.97 -4.98 4.20
CA GLY A 198 22.57 -3.58 4.12
C GLY A 198 23.10 -2.85 2.88
N ALA A 199 23.79 -3.56 1.97
CA ALA A 199 24.39 -2.97 0.78
C ALA A 199 23.36 -2.70 -0.31
N TYR A 200 23.54 -1.59 -1.04
CA TYR A 200 22.79 -1.24 -2.24
C TYR A 200 23.74 -0.84 -3.37
N ASN A 201 23.26 -0.92 -4.61
CA ASN A 201 23.98 -0.61 -5.83
C ASN A 201 23.02 -0.11 -6.93
N ILE A 202 23.05 1.19 -7.24
CA ILE A 202 22.16 1.84 -8.22
C ILE A 202 22.99 2.37 -9.39
N SER A 203 22.63 1.97 -10.60
CA SER A 203 23.19 2.53 -11.83
C SER A 203 22.39 3.77 -12.28
N VAL A 204 23.07 4.88 -12.52
CA VAL A 204 22.49 6.18 -12.92
C VAL A 204 23.28 6.80 -14.07
N VAL A 205 22.73 7.84 -14.69
CA VAL A 205 23.47 8.71 -15.62
C VAL A 205 24.21 9.82 -14.86
N PRO A 206 25.26 10.44 -15.44
CA PRO A 206 25.92 11.60 -14.84
C PRO A 206 24.93 12.71 -14.51
N GLY A 207 25.06 13.33 -13.33
CA GLY A 207 24.15 14.37 -12.89
C GLY A 207 24.18 14.64 -11.39
N ASN A 208 23.26 15.52 -10.96
CA ASN A 208 23.02 15.84 -9.57
C ASN A 208 21.72 15.18 -9.12
N TYR A 209 21.73 14.55 -7.95
CA TYR A 209 20.60 13.80 -7.41
C TYR A 209 20.41 14.06 -5.93
N THR A 210 19.17 13.88 -5.48
CA THR A 210 18.81 13.78 -4.07
C THR A 210 18.46 12.32 -3.79
N MET A 211 19.38 11.62 -3.12
CA MET A 211 19.12 10.26 -2.64
C MET A 211 18.08 10.30 -1.52
N TYR A 212 17.05 9.50 -1.64
CA TYR A 212 16.03 9.25 -0.63
C TYR A 212 16.13 7.81 -0.16
N VAL A 213 16.21 7.61 1.16
CA VAL A 213 16.32 6.29 1.77
C VAL A 213 15.19 6.09 2.77
N SER A 214 14.48 4.97 2.64
CA SER A 214 13.39 4.61 3.55
C SER A 214 13.46 3.14 3.96
N ALA A 215 13.07 2.84 5.19
CA ALA A 215 12.99 1.48 5.71
C ALA A 215 11.84 1.38 6.72
N LYS A 216 11.20 0.22 6.80
CA LYS A 216 10.08 0.00 7.74
C LYS A 216 10.56 0.15 9.19
N GLY A 217 9.89 0.99 9.97
CA GLY A 217 10.23 1.25 11.36
C GLY A 217 11.42 2.19 11.55
N TYR A 218 11.82 2.94 10.51
CA TYR A 218 12.88 3.94 10.57
C TYR A 218 12.40 5.28 9.99
N PHE A 219 12.93 6.39 10.50
CA PHE A 219 12.76 7.69 9.84
C PHE A 219 13.55 7.74 8.53
N PRO A 220 13.00 8.30 7.45
CA PRO A 220 13.70 8.39 6.18
C PRO A 220 14.84 9.41 6.22
N ALA A 221 15.83 9.23 5.34
CA ALA A 221 16.97 10.13 5.20
C ALA A 221 17.10 10.64 3.76
N PHE A 222 17.70 11.83 3.61
CA PHE A 222 17.95 12.47 2.33
C PHE A 222 19.42 12.89 2.23
N LYS A 223 20.01 12.78 1.04
CA LYS A 223 21.38 13.25 0.78
C LYS A 223 21.53 13.75 -0.66
N GLN A 224 22.02 14.97 -0.82
CA GLN A 224 22.37 15.50 -2.14
C GLN A 224 23.74 14.98 -2.58
N VAL A 225 23.83 14.53 -3.83
CA VAL A 225 25.04 13.95 -4.44
C VAL A 225 25.18 14.40 -5.89
N SER A 226 26.42 14.46 -6.37
CA SER A 226 26.76 14.74 -7.76
C SER A 226 27.72 13.67 -8.26
N ILE A 227 27.48 13.12 -9.44
CA ILE A 227 28.31 12.06 -10.02
C ILE A 227 28.64 12.34 -11.48
N THR A 228 29.91 12.15 -11.86
CA THR A 228 30.40 12.35 -13.24
C THR A 228 30.48 11.02 -14.00
N ALA A 229 30.64 11.08 -15.32
CA ALA A 229 30.70 9.90 -16.19
C ALA A 229 31.75 8.87 -15.73
N ASN A 230 31.36 7.59 -15.76
CA ASN A 230 32.18 6.43 -15.39
C ASN A 230 32.67 6.44 -13.94
N GLN A 231 32.02 7.21 -13.06
CA GLN A 231 32.35 7.26 -11.64
C GLN A 231 31.51 6.26 -10.84
N THR A 232 32.14 5.63 -9.85
CA THR A 232 31.45 4.96 -8.74
C THR A 232 31.62 5.80 -7.48
N GLN A 233 30.53 6.13 -6.79
CA GLN A 233 30.57 6.88 -5.53
C GLN A 233 29.88 6.10 -4.42
N THR A 234 30.59 5.97 -3.29
CA THR A 234 30.07 5.31 -2.10
C THR A 234 29.37 6.30 -1.17
N ASN A 235 28.10 6.04 -0.86
CA ASN A 235 27.27 6.85 0.03
C ASN A 235 26.60 5.95 1.08
N ASN A 236 27.08 6.01 2.33
CA ASN A 236 26.45 5.26 3.42
C ASN A 236 25.34 6.10 4.08
N PHE A 237 24.33 5.41 4.61
CA PHE A 237 23.20 6.01 5.33
C PHE A 237 23.03 5.34 6.68
N ASP A 238 22.89 6.14 7.73
CA ASP A 238 22.60 5.70 9.09
C ASP A 238 21.19 6.20 9.46
N LEU A 239 20.20 5.30 9.53
CA LEU A 239 18.79 5.65 9.78
C LEU A 239 18.44 5.54 11.27
N VAL A 240 17.65 6.50 11.75
CA VAL A 240 17.14 6.50 13.14
C VAL A 240 15.91 5.60 13.23
N GLN A 241 15.95 4.62 14.12
CA GLN A 241 14.82 3.70 14.34
C GLN A 241 13.66 4.44 15.05
N MET A 242 12.44 4.21 14.58
CA MET A 242 11.23 4.67 15.25
C MET A 242 11.02 3.86 16.53
N ALA A 243 10.53 4.51 17.59
CA ALA A 243 10.10 3.80 18.77
C ALA A 243 8.94 2.85 18.41
N SER A 244 9.07 1.59 18.80
CA SER A 244 7.99 0.59 18.68
C SER A 244 7.67 0.04 20.06
N GLY A 245 6.39 -0.18 20.33
CA GLY A 245 5.92 -0.87 21.53
C GLY A 245 4.94 -1.98 21.16
N THR A 246 4.90 -3.03 21.97
CA THR A 246 3.89 -4.08 21.87
C THR A 246 2.76 -3.76 22.84
N VAL A 247 1.52 -3.69 22.35
CA VAL A 247 0.34 -3.65 23.22
C VAL A 247 -0.22 -5.07 23.30
N ILE A 248 -0.34 -5.58 24.52
CA ILE A 248 -0.99 -6.86 24.81
C ILE A 248 -2.26 -6.55 25.59
N GLY A 249 -3.38 -7.14 25.18
CA GLY A 249 -4.67 -7.00 25.84
C GLY A 249 -5.60 -8.12 25.44
N TYR A 250 -6.71 -8.25 26.16
CA TYR A 250 -7.76 -9.22 25.86
C TYR A 250 -8.93 -8.50 25.17
N PRO A 251 -9.34 -8.91 23.95
CA PRO A 251 -10.60 -8.46 23.37
C PRO A 251 -11.75 -9.25 24.01
N TRP A 252 -12.75 -8.54 24.52
CA TRP A 252 -13.98 -9.14 25.06
C TRP A 252 -15.10 -8.99 24.04
N LEU A 253 -15.81 -10.08 23.74
CA LEU A 253 -16.99 -10.05 22.88
C LEU A 253 -18.25 -9.93 23.74
N ARG A 254 -19.20 -9.08 23.34
CA ARG A 254 -20.48 -8.86 24.02
C ARG A 254 -21.62 -8.98 23.00
N ASP A 255 -22.00 -10.19 22.68
CA ASP A 255 -22.91 -10.50 21.56
C ASP A 255 -24.29 -11.02 21.99
N HIS A 256 -24.50 -11.33 23.27
CA HIS A 256 -25.76 -11.87 23.79
C HIS A 256 -26.12 -11.36 25.20
N LEU A 257 -27.32 -11.69 25.67
CA LEU A 257 -27.80 -11.40 27.03
C LEU A 257 -27.19 -12.38 28.03
N VAL A 258 -26.84 -11.92 29.23
CA VAL A 258 -26.26 -12.77 30.29
C VAL A 258 -27.11 -12.71 31.55
N ILE A 259 -27.17 -13.81 32.30
CA ILE A 259 -27.72 -13.91 33.64
C ILE A 259 -26.80 -13.16 34.59
N SER A 260 -27.32 -12.13 35.26
CA SER A 260 -26.55 -11.30 36.18
C SER A 260 -26.76 -11.66 37.64
N GLN A 261 -27.96 -12.08 38.03
CA GLN A 261 -28.27 -12.46 39.41
C GLN A 261 -29.21 -13.66 39.47
N ILE A 262 -29.00 -14.54 40.45
CA ILE A 262 -29.89 -15.66 40.77
C ILE A 262 -30.12 -15.68 42.28
N VAL A 263 -31.38 -15.66 42.70
CA VAL A 263 -31.83 -15.85 44.08
C VAL A 263 -32.97 -16.86 44.09
N GLY A 264 -32.79 -17.99 44.76
CA GLY A 264 -33.81 -19.04 44.85
C GLY A 264 -34.82 -18.82 45.97
N SER A 265 -34.48 -18.08 47.03
CA SER A 265 -35.43 -17.74 48.10
C SER A 265 -34.89 -16.59 48.95
N THR A 266 -35.68 -15.54 49.13
CA THR A 266 -35.45 -14.49 50.14
C THR A 266 -36.76 -13.94 50.67
N ILE A 267 -36.87 -13.81 51.99
CA ILE A 267 -38.12 -13.47 52.66
C ILE A 267 -38.30 -11.94 52.70
N ASN A 268 -39.41 -11.43 52.18
CA ASN A 268 -39.76 -10.02 52.33
C ASN A 268 -40.28 -9.68 53.74
N SER A 269 -40.50 -8.40 54.02
CA SER A 269 -41.05 -7.92 55.29
C SER A 269 -42.43 -8.47 55.66
N SER A 270 -43.17 -9.02 54.68
CA SER A 270 -44.48 -9.66 54.88
C SER A 270 -44.38 -11.17 55.13
N GLY A 271 -43.17 -11.73 55.19
CA GLY A 271 -42.95 -13.17 55.41
C GLY A 271 -43.10 -14.03 54.15
N TRP A 272 -43.11 -13.43 52.96
CA TRP A 272 -43.23 -14.16 51.70
C TRP A 272 -41.86 -14.44 51.07
N ASP A 273 -41.63 -15.69 50.68
CA ASP A 273 -40.46 -16.13 49.92
C ASP A 273 -40.51 -15.61 48.48
N GLN A 274 -39.55 -14.76 48.15
CA GLN A 274 -39.34 -14.22 46.80
C GLN A 274 -38.17 -14.94 46.15
N GLU A 275 -38.30 -15.25 44.88
CA GLU A 275 -37.21 -15.73 44.05
C GLU A 275 -37.14 -14.87 42.79
N TYR A 276 -35.94 -14.71 42.24
CA TYR A 276 -35.76 -13.95 41.02
C TYR A 276 -34.49 -14.33 40.26
N VAL A 277 -34.55 -14.06 38.96
CA VAL A 277 -33.43 -14.09 38.03
C VAL A 277 -33.35 -12.72 37.36
N GLU A 278 -32.20 -12.07 37.47
CA GLU A 278 -31.90 -10.86 36.72
C GLU A 278 -31.04 -11.23 35.51
N ILE A 279 -31.33 -10.63 34.35
CA ILE A 279 -30.45 -10.66 33.20
C ILE A 279 -29.96 -9.25 32.85
N PHE A 280 -28.79 -9.17 32.23
CA PHE A 280 -28.15 -7.93 31.78
C PHE A 280 -27.96 -7.96 30.26
N ASN A 281 -28.13 -6.79 29.62
CA ASN A 281 -27.81 -6.61 28.20
C ASN A 281 -26.45 -5.92 28.03
N PRO A 282 -25.35 -6.67 27.82
CA PRO A 282 -24.04 -6.09 27.56
C PRO A 282 -23.86 -5.62 26.10
N THR A 283 -24.81 -5.93 25.22
CA THR A 283 -24.71 -5.61 23.79
C THR A 283 -24.97 -4.13 23.50
N THR A 284 -24.66 -3.69 22.28
CA THR A 284 -24.89 -2.31 21.83
C THR A 284 -26.29 -2.07 21.26
N TYR A 285 -27.17 -3.08 21.28
CA TYR A 285 -28.51 -3.00 20.71
C TYR A 285 -29.59 -3.52 21.68
N THR A 286 -30.82 -3.08 21.45
CA THR A 286 -31.99 -3.46 22.27
C THR A 286 -32.44 -4.88 21.92
N TRP A 287 -32.70 -5.69 22.93
CA TRP A 287 -33.32 -7.00 22.75
C TRP A 287 -34.82 -6.93 22.98
N THR A 288 -35.60 -7.65 22.16
CA THR A 288 -36.99 -7.96 22.48
C THR A 288 -37.00 -9.24 23.30
N VAL A 289 -37.56 -9.20 24.50
CA VAL A 289 -37.57 -10.31 25.46
C VAL A 289 -38.87 -11.10 25.36
N ASN A 290 -40.01 -10.40 25.39
CA ASN A 290 -41.34 -11.01 25.30
C ASN A 290 -41.46 -11.88 24.03
N GLY A 291 -41.78 -13.16 24.23
CA GLY A 291 -41.94 -14.15 23.17
C GLY A 291 -40.65 -14.58 22.45
N ASN A 292 -39.48 -14.03 22.82
CA ASN A 292 -38.21 -14.28 22.13
C ASN A 292 -37.13 -14.87 23.04
N VAL A 293 -37.16 -14.59 24.34
CA VAL A 293 -36.16 -15.05 25.32
C VAL A 293 -36.87 -15.79 26.44
N GLY A 294 -36.42 -17.01 26.75
CA GLY A 294 -37.01 -17.85 27.79
C GLY A 294 -35.97 -18.35 28.79
N LEU A 295 -36.46 -18.95 29.88
CA LEU A 295 -35.64 -19.61 30.89
C LEU A 295 -35.98 -21.10 30.97
N LYS A 296 -34.96 -21.92 31.20
CA LYS A 296 -35.14 -23.32 31.62
C LYS A 296 -34.43 -23.56 32.94
N TYR A 297 -35.03 -24.40 33.78
CA TYR A 297 -34.45 -24.83 35.03
C TYR A 297 -34.39 -26.35 35.11
N GLN A 298 -33.38 -26.87 35.77
CA GLN A 298 -33.27 -28.29 36.08
C GLN A 298 -32.65 -28.46 37.45
N ARG A 299 -33.34 -29.21 38.32
CA ARG A 299 -32.78 -29.63 39.61
C ARG A 299 -31.72 -30.69 39.38
N ILE A 300 -30.79 -30.83 40.32
CA ILE A 300 -29.68 -31.77 40.20
C ILE A 300 -30.11 -33.23 39.95
N TYR A 301 -31.27 -33.64 40.45
CA TYR A 301 -31.76 -35.00 40.31
C TYR A 301 -32.65 -35.22 39.08
N ASP A 302 -33.20 -34.17 38.48
CA ASP A 302 -34.03 -34.26 37.28
C ASP A 302 -33.20 -34.72 36.07
N THR A 303 -33.86 -35.37 35.11
CA THR A 303 -33.22 -35.88 33.89
C THR A 303 -33.43 -35.01 32.66
N ILE A 304 -34.29 -33.99 32.75
CA ILE A 304 -34.72 -33.15 31.62
C ILE A 304 -34.80 -31.69 32.05
N LYS A 305 -34.33 -30.77 31.19
CA LYS A 305 -34.51 -29.32 31.34
C LYS A 305 -36.00 -28.95 31.27
N LYS A 306 -36.51 -28.24 32.28
CA LYS A 306 -37.91 -27.80 32.33
C LYS A 306 -38.02 -26.36 31.86
N ASN A 307 -38.91 -26.10 30.91
CA ASN A 307 -39.19 -24.74 30.45
C ASN A 307 -39.99 -24.00 31.53
N ILE A 308 -39.53 -22.82 31.93
CA ILE A 308 -40.30 -21.92 32.78
C ILE A 308 -41.29 -21.16 31.89
N GLN A 309 -42.58 -21.32 32.14
CA GLN A 309 -43.62 -20.48 31.50
C GLN A 309 -43.60 -19.10 32.16
N ILE A 310 -43.60 -18.04 31.35
CA ILE A 310 -43.35 -16.67 31.80
C ILE A 310 -44.44 -15.74 31.24
N ASP A 311 -45.01 -14.91 32.10
CA ASP A 311 -45.88 -13.79 31.72
C ASP A 311 -45.04 -12.50 31.69
N TYR A 312 -44.84 -11.95 30.49
CA TYR A 312 -43.97 -10.78 30.27
C TYR A 312 -44.77 -9.48 30.38
N PHE A 313 -44.32 -8.55 31.23
CA PHE A 313 -44.89 -7.21 31.36
C PHE A 313 -44.13 -6.20 30.50
N THR A 314 -42.80 -6.32 30.44
CA THR A 314 -41.93 -5.47 29.63
C THR A 314 -41.53 -6.20 28.34
N ALA A 315 -41.59 -5.52 27.19
CA ALA A 315 -41.29 -6.18 25.91
C ALA A 315 -39.79 -6.25 25.58
N SER A 316 -38.98 -5.35 26.13
CA SER A 316 -37.61 -5.13 25.65
C SER A 316 -36.63 -4.70 26.74
N ILE A 317 -35.35 -4.99 26.52
CA ILE A 317 -34.22 -4.57 27.37
C ILE A 317 -33.23 -3.75 26.53
N SER A 318 -33.02 -2.49 26.91
CA SER A 318 -32.09 -1.57 26.22
C SER A 318 -30.62 -1.98 26.41
N PRO A 319 -29.68 -1.48 25.58
CA PRO A 319 -28.25 -1.62 25.82
C PRO A 319 -27.87 -1.15 27.23
N GLY A 320 -27.12 -1.96 27.98
CA GLY A 320 -26.78 -1.68 29.37
C GLY A 320 -27.95 -1.73 30.36
N GLY A 321 -29.12 -2.19 29.90
CA GLY A 321 -30.31 -2.39 30.74
C GLY A 321 -30.30 -3.72 31.49
N PHE A 322 -31.26 -3.85 32.40
CA PHE A 322 -31.54 -5.05 33.18
C PHE A 322 -32.97 -5.52 32.90
N TYR A 323 -33.23 -6.80 33.15
CA TYR A 323 -34.57 -7.36 33.06
C TYR A 323 -34.77 -8.39 34.16
N LEU A 324 -35.81 -8.20 34.97
CA LEU A 324 -36.06 -8.97 36.19
C LEU A 324 -37.21 -9.96 35.99
N PHE A 325 -36.90 -11.26 36.08
CA PHE A 325 -37.88 -12.33 36.18
C PHE A 325 -38.07 -12.72 37.65
N ALA A 326 -39.30 -12.89 38.12
CA ALA A 326 -39.54 -13.24 39.52
C ALA A 326 -40.82 -14.06 39.74
N ASN A 327 -40.97 -14.67 40.91
CA ASN A 327 -42.23 -15.30 41.31
C ASN A 327 -43.33 -14.29 41.70
N THR A 328 -42.97 -13.01 41.77
CA THR A 328 -43.77 -11.90 42.25
C THR A 328 -43.71 -10.71 41.30
N GLY A 329 -44.79 -9.92 41.23
CA GLY A 329 -44.78 -8.65 40.51
C GLY A 329 -43.86 -7.58 41.12
N THR A 330 -43.50 -7.71 42.40
CA THR A 330 -42.58 -6.80 43.09
C THR A 330 -41.66 -7.56 44.03
N VAL A 331 -40.36 -7.36 43.87
CA VAL A 331 -39.29 -7.93 44.71
C VAL A 331 -38.75 -6.86 45.66
N VAL A 332 -38.58 -7.22 46.93
CA VAL A 332 -37.88 -6.41 47.94
C VAL A 332 -36.61 -7.14 48.36
N ALA A 333 -35.45 -6.58 48.01
CA ALA A 333 -34.14 -7.17 48.28
C ALA A 333 -33.08 -6.08 48.53
N ALA A 334 -32.12 -6.36 49.42
CA ALA A 334 -31.08 -5.41 49.85
C ALA A 334 -31.62 -4.01 50.30
N GLY A 335 -32.86 -3.94 50.78
CA GLY A 335 -33.53 -2.69 51.17
C GLY A 335 -34.16 -1.89 50.02
N TYR A 336 -34.15 -2.41 48.79
CA TYR A 336 -34.75 -1.77 47.61
C TYR A 336 -36.00 -2.52 47.15
N VAL A 337 -36.99 -1.75 46.68
CA VAL A 337 -38.20 -2.27 46.04
C VAL A 337 -38.03 -2.18 44.52
N ARG A 338 -38.31 -3.27 43.81
CA ARG A 338 -38.23 -3.38 42.35
C ARG A 338 -39.43 -4.10 41.78
N ASN A 339 -39.98 -3.57 40.70
CA ASN A 339 -41.01 -4.26 39.94
C ASN A 339 -40.36 -5.30 39.04
N ALA A 340 -40.96 -6.47 38.93
CA ALA A 340 -40.53 -7.47 37.97
C ALA A 340 -40.95 -7.06 36.56
N ASP A 341 -40.10 -7.33 35.58
CA ASP A 341 -40.39 -7.14 34.16
C ASP A 341 -41.16 -8.34 33.59
N ALA A 342 -41.06 -9.49 34.24
CA ALA A 342 -41.86 -10.65 33.97
C ALA A 342 -42.02 -11.51 35.22
N VAL A 343 -43.10 -12.28 35.26
CA VAL A 343 -43.37 -13.21 36.36
C VAL A 343 -43.56 -14.63 35.86
N TRP A 344 -43.38 -15.60 36.75
CA TRP A 344 -43.72 -16.99 36.44
C TRP A 344 -45.22 -17.11 36.17
N SER A 345 -45.55 -17.64 35.00
CA SER A 345 -46.93 -17.83 34.56
C SER A 345 -47.64 -18.90 35.37
N ASP A 346 -48.93 -18.72 35.63
CA ASP A 346 -49.77 -19.73 36.28
C ASP A 346 -49.96 -21.01 35.44
N LEU A 347 -49.43 -21.03 34.22
CA LEU A 347 -49.40 -22.19 33.32
C LEU A 347 -48.27 -23.18 33.64
N ASN A 348 -47.37 -22.87 34.57
CA ASN A 348 -46.35 -23.83 35.03
C ASN A 348 -47.00 -25.01 35.77
N ASN A 349 -46.52 -26.23 35.49
CA ASN A 349 -47.11 -27.45 36.05
C ASN A 349 -46.33 -27.93 37.30
N ILE A 350 -47.06 -28.33 38.34
CA ILE A 350 -46.52 -28.93 39.56
C ILE A 350 -45.74 -30.24 39.33
N SER A 351 -45.97 -30.94 38.21
CA SER A 351 -45.15 -32.12 37.87
C SER A 351 -43.71 -31.75 37.56
N ASP A 352 -43.50 -30.55 37.00
CA ASP A 352 -42.18 -30.03 36.67
C ASP A 352 -41.62 -29.20 37.83
N PHE A 353 -42.48 -28.47 38.55
CA PHE A 353 -42.12 -27.59 39.67
C PHE A 353 -43.03 -27.85 40.90
N PRO A 354 -42.68 -28.81 41.78
CA PRO A 354 -43.60 -29.29 42.83
C PRO A 354 -44.16 -28.26 43.81
N ASP A 355 -43.45 -27.16 44.09
CA ASP A 355 -43.89 -26.12 45.05
C ASP A 355 -44.49 -24.88 44.39
N PHE A 356 -44.79 -24.97 43.10
CA PHE A 356 -45.32 -23.84 42.35
C PHE A 356 -46.67 -23.33 42.90
N THR A 357 -47.53 -24.19 43.43
CA THR A 357 -48.88 -23.79 43.88
C THR A 357 -48.94 -22.92 45.12
N ASN A 358 -47.93 -22.98 46.01
CA ASN A 358 -47.95 -22.25 47.29
C ASN A 358 -47.27 -20.88 47.19
N GLN A 359 -46.11 -20.83 46.54
CA GLN A 359 -45.25 -19.64 46.52
C GLN A 359 -44.76 -19.30 45.11
N LYS A 360 -45.29 -19.99 44.08
CA LYS A 360 -44.77 -19.94 42.70
C LYS A 360 -43.27 -20.24 42.66
N ASN A 361 -42.80 -21.12 43.53
CA ASN A 361 -41.37 -21.42 43.66
C ASN A 361 -40.92 -22.40 42.57
N ILE A 362 -39.87 -22.02 41.84
CA ILE A 362 -39.25 -22.80 40.77
C ILE A 362 -37.82 -23.22 41.17
N ILE A 363 -37.01 -22.29 41.68
CA ILE A 363 -35.59 -22.49 41.98
C ILE A 363 -35.47 -22.96 43.43
N ARG A 364 -35.36 -24.28 43.59
CA ARG A 364 -35.35 -24.91 44.91
C ARG A 364 -34.04 -24.68 45.64
N VAL A 365 -34.12 -24.27 46.91
CA VAL A 365 -32.96 -24.07 47.78
C VAL A 365 -32.75 -25.23 48.75
N PHE A 366 -31.54 -25.34 49.33
CA PHE A 366 -31.13 -26.42 50.24
C PHE A 366 -32.14 -26.68 51.36
N ASP A 367 -32.70 -25.61 51.93
CA ASP A 367 -33.65 -25.66 53.06
C ASP A 367 -34.98 -26.37 52.73
N GLU A 368 -35.25 -26.64 51.45
CA GLU A 368 -36.54 -27.16 50.96
C GLU A 368 -36.52 -28.67 50.66
N GLY A 369 -35.37 -29.34 50.86
CA GLY A 369 -35.28 -30.80 50.76
C GLY A 369 -33.86 -31.37 50.76
N GLY A 370 -33.77 -32.68 51.03
CA GLY A 370 -32.49 -33.40 51.17
C GLY A 370 -31.61 -33.46 49.92
N ASP A 371 -32.17 -33.15 48.74
CA ASP A 371 -31.47 -33.11 47.44
C ASP A 371 -31.62 -31.76 46.71
N GLU A 372 -32.15 -30.73 47.38
CA GLU A 372 -32.41 -29.41 46.78
C GLU A 372 -31.18 -28.49 46.83
N GLY A 373 -31.26 -27.27 46.29
CA GLY A 373 -30.14 -26.33 46.30
C GLY A 373 -29.06 -26.62 45.26
N GLY A 374 -28.97 -27.82 44.69
CA GLY A 374 -28.17 -28.08 43.48
C GLY A 374 -29.02 -27.96 42.21
N GLY A 375 -28.55 -27.23 41.20
CA GLY A 375 -29.33 -27.05 39.98
C GLY A 375 -28.64 -26.23 38.90
N SER A 376 -29.38 -25.99 37.82
CA SER A 376 -28.91 -25.22 36.68
C SER A 376 -30.03 -24.40 36.05
N LEU A 377 -29.67 -23.23 35.56
CA LEU A 377 -30.53 -22.28 34.87
C LEU A 377 -29.96 -21.97 33.48
N GLU A 378 -30.82 -21.98 32.46
CA GLU A 378 -30.47 -21.65 31.07
C GLU A 378 -31.30 -20.48 30.60
N LEU A 379 -30.63 -19.45 30.08
CA LEU A 379 -31.21 -18.39 29.27
C LEU A 379 -31.08 -18.78 27.81
N TYR A 380 -32.20 -18.78 27.07
CA TYR A 380 -32.20 -19.22 25.68
C TYR A 380 -33.11 -18.36 24.79
N ARG A 381 -32.82 -18.39 23.50
CA ARG A 381 -33.66 -17.80 22.47
C ARG A 381 -34.74 -18.80 22.05
N ILE A 382 -36.00 -18.38 22.10
CA ILE A 382 -37.15 -19.26 21.89
C ILE A 382 -37.24 -19.76 20.44
N SER A 383 -36.90 -18.92 19.46
CA SER A 383 -37.08 -19.21 18.03
C SER A 383 -36.29 -20.43 17.53
N ASP A 384 -35.08 -20.64 18.06
CA ASP A 384 -34.12 -21.65 17.60
C ASP A 384 -33.59 -22.52 18.75
N SER A 385 -34.05 -22.30 19.98
CA SER A 385 -33.52 -22.93 21.20
C SER A 385 -32.02 -22.70 21.41
N ALA A 386 -31.45 -21.64 20.83
CA ALA A 386 -30.05 -21.29 21.04
C ALA A 386 -29.83 -20.88 22.49
N VAL A 387 -28.86 -21.52 23.14
CA VAL A 387 -28.39 -21.13 24.46
C VAL A 387 -27.73 -19.76 24.33
N LEU A 388 -28.22 -18.80 25.12
CA LEU A 388 -27.59 -17.49 25.27
C LEU A 388 -26.61 -17.57 26.42
N ASP A 389 -27.07 -18.01 27.59
CA ASP A 389 -26.23 -18.14 28.79
C ASP A 389 -26.72 -19.32 29.65
N GLN A 390 -25.83 -19.93 30.41
CA GLN A 390 -26.14 -21.03 31.31
C GLN A 390 -25.35 -20.89 32.60
N VAL A 391 -26.03 -21.09 33.72
CA VAL A 391 -25.40 -21.09 35.04
C VAL A 391 -25.79 -22.36 35.77
N GLY A 392 -24.82 -23.19 36.13
CA GLY A 392 -25.01 -24.34 37.01
C GLY A 392 -24.25 -24.17 38.32
N TRP A 393 -24.80 -24.70 39.40
CA TRP A 393 -24.18 -24.70 40.72
C TRP A 393 -24.28 -26.08 41.37
N ASN A 394 -23.14 -26.52 41.91
CA ASN A 394 -22.98 -27.85 42.46
C ASN A 394 -23.67 -28.01 43.83
N ARG A 395 -23.71 -29.24 44.33
CA ARG A 395 -24.02 -29.56 45.72
C ARG A 395 -23.27 -30.82 46.10
N ASN A 396 -22.28 -30.75 46.99
CA ASN A 396 -21.49 -31.93 47.37
C ASN A 396 -22.20 -32.91 48.34
N ASP A 397 -23.16 -32.45 49.16
CA ASP A 397 -23.76 -33.20 50.27
C ASP A 397 -25.27 -33.50 50.10
N GLY A 398 -25.67 -34.08 48.96
CA GLY A 398 -27.05 -34.51 48.68
C GLY A 398 -27.35 -35.98 49.06
N ALA A 399 -28.60 -36.28 49.43
CA ALA A 399 -29.05 -37.64 49.78
C ALA A 399 -28.98 -38.65 48.62
N SER A 400 -29.14 -38.17 47.38
CA SER A 400 -29.02 -38.93 46.13
C SER A 400 -27.58 -39.27 45.74
N GLY A 401 -26.58 -38.66 46.38
CA GLY A 401 -25.17 -38.77 46.04
C GLY A 401 -24.76 -38.04 44.75
N LYS A 402 -25.69 -37.36 44.06
CA LYS A 402 -25.38 -36.50 42.90
C LYS A 402 -24.73 -35.21 43.39
N LYS A 403 -23.60 -34.84 42.75
CA LYS A 403 -22.79 -33.70 43.19
C LYS A 403 -22.69 -32.53 42.22
N THR A 404 -22.82 -32.84 40.94
CA THR A 404 -22.54 -31.90 39.88
C THR A 404 -23.85 -31.35 39.32
N ALA A 405 -23.88 -30.05 39.04
CA ALA A 405 -24.99 -29.40 38.35
C ALA A 405 -25.32 -30.12 37.03
N PRO A 406 -26.61 -30.25 36.65
CA PRO A 406 -27.03 -31.04 35.49
C PRO A 406 -26.54 -30.48 34.16
N PHE A 407 -26.35 -29.16 34.08
CA PHE A 407 -25.65 -28.49 32.98
C PHE A 407 -25.00 -27.19 33.47
N TYR A 408 -23.92 -26.79 32.83
CA TYR A 408 -23.13 -25.62 33.18
C TYR A 408 -22.21 -25.34 31.99
N GLU A 409 -21.47 -24.25 32.07
CA GLU A 409 -20.43 -23.95 31.08
C GLU A 409 -19.19 -24.82 31.31
N THR A 410 -17.99 -24.25 31.47
CA THR A 410 -16.77 -25.05 31.72
C THR A 410 -16.76 -25.66 33.12
N ASN A 411 -17.09 -24.88 34.16
CA ASN A 411 -17.27 -25.39 35.52
C ASN A 411 -18.49 -24.74 36.16
N ALA A 412 -19.31 -25.54 36.83
CA ALA A 412 -20.37 -25.06 37.70
C ALA A 412 -19.81 -24.32 38.91
N ILE A 413 -20.60 -23.39 39.48
CA ILE A 413 -20.30 -22.70 40.73
C ILE A 413 -20.06 -23.77 41.81
N ALA A 414 -18.89 -23.72 42.43
CA ALA A 414 -18.50 -24.70 43.44
C ALA A 414 -19.23 -24.42 44.75
N GLN A 415 -20.02 -25.39 45.20
CA GLN A 415 -20.83 -25.30 46.41
C GLN A 415 -20.82 -26.63 47.18
N THR A 416 -20.82 -26.55 48.50
CA THR A 416 -20.83 -27.74 49.36
C THR A 416 -22.25 -28.26 49.57
N ILE A 417 -23.19 -27.38 49.87
CA ILE A 417 -24.59 -27.74 50.15
C ILE A 417 -25.57 -27.23 49.09
N GLY A 418 -25.09 -26.46 48.11
CA GLY A 418 -25.90 -25.83 47.08
C GLY A 418 -26.45 -24.47 47.53
N LEU A 419 -27.27 -23.87 46.67
CA LEU A 419 -27.94 -22.59 46.90
C LEU A 419 -28.86 -22.68 48.12
N GLN A 420 -28.70 -21.76 49.06
CA GLN A 420 -29.47 -21.67 50.31
C GLN A 420 -30.48 -20.52 50.28
N ARG A 421 -31.39 -20.52 51.25
CA ARG A 421 -32.22 -19.34 51.51
C ARG A 421 -31.34 -18.13 51.87
N ASN A 422 -31.69 -16.97 51.31
CA ASN A 422 -30.97 -15.70 51.39
C ASN A 422 -29.55 -15.71 50.77
N GLU A 423 -29.26 -16.65 49.88
CA GLU A 423 -28.04 -16.67 49.08
C GLU A 423 -28.27 -16.00 47.72
N LEU A 424 -27.24 -15.32 47.20
CA LEU A 424 -27.26 -14.65 45.91
C LEU A 424 -26.01 -15.01 45.10
N TYR A 425 -26.22 -15.51 43.89
CA TYR A 425 -25.17 -15.57 42.87
C TYR A 425 -25.22 -14.32 42.01
N ALA A 426 -24.13 -13.56 42.01
CA ALA A 426 -24.00 -12.32 41.23
C ALA A 426 -22.84 -12.41 40.25
N ARG A 427 -23.10 -12.14 38.97
CA ARG A 427 -22.07 -12.15 37.92
C ARG A 427 -21.11 -10.97 38.10
N TYR A 428 -19.82 -11.20 37.92
CA TYR A 428 -18.79 -10.18 37.95
C TYR A 428 -18.96 -9.17 36.80
N SER A 429 -18.49 -7.94 37.02
CA SER A 429 -18.46 -6.92 35.96
C SER A 429 -17.20 -7.03 35.10
N SER A 430 -16.12 -7.58 35.65
CA SER A 430 -14.85 -7.87 34.98
C SER A 430 -14.03 -8.89 35.78
N THR A 431 -12.82 -9.21 35.32
CA THR A 431 -11.84 -9.99 36.09
C THR A 431 -11.49 -9.39 37.45
N SER A 432 -11.80 -8.11 37.69
CA SER A 432 -11.61 -7.44 38.99
C SER A 432 -12.74 -7.69 39.99
N GLY A 433 -13.81 -8.39 39.59
CA GLY A 433 -14.92 -8.77 40.45
C GLY A 433 -16.21 -7.95 40.25
N ILE A 434 -17.06 -7.90 41.29
CA ILE A 434 -18.33 -7.17 41.32
C ILE A 434 -18.06 -5.67 41.29
N SER A 435 -18.80 -4.91 40.49
CA SER A 435 -18.74 -3.45 40.46
C SER A 435 -20.13 -2.83 40.41
N SER A 436 -20.33 -1.74 41.15
CA SER A 436 -21.52 -0.89 41.05
C SER A 436 -21.45 0.09 39.87
N SER A 437 -20.25 0.38 39.37
CA SER A 437 -20.03 1.33 38.26
C SER A 437 -20.13 0.67 36.88
N TYR A 438 -19.86 -0.63 36.79
CA TYR A 438 -19.85 -1.40 35.54
C TYR A 438 -20.90 -2.50 35.57
N GLY A 439 -21.58 -2.70 34.44
CA GLY A 439 -22.56 -3.78 34.29
C GLY A 439 -21.93 -5.18 34.47
N PRO A 440 -22.68 -6.15 35.03
CA PRO A 440 -22.21 -7.51 35.30
C PRO A 440 -22.12 -8.33 34.00
N SER A 441 -21.09 -8.10 33.21
CA SER A 441 -20.93 -8.70 31.88
C SER A 441 -19.73 -9.63 31.76
N TYR A 442 -19.08 -9.99 32.86
CA TYR A 442 -17.93 -10.87 32.80
C TYR A 442 -18.41 -12.31 32.57
N ASP A 443 -18.03 -12.84 31.43
CA ASP A 443 -18.46 -14.15 30.95
C ASP A 443 -17.29 -14.86 30.29
N SER A 444 -16.62 -15.72 31.06
CA SER A 444 -15.46 -16.49 30.61
C SER A 444 -15.85 -17.90 30.15
N ASN A 445 -17.15 -18.17 29.99
CA ASN A 445 -17.73 -19.50 29.83
C ASN A 445 -17.34 -20.42 31.00
N ASN A 446 -17.25 -19.88 32.22
CA ASN A 446 -16.88 -20.63 33.40
C ASN A 446 -17.62 -20.06 34.62
N ASN A 447 -18.80 -20.60 34.92
CA ASN A 447 -19.65 -20.12 36.01
C ASN A 447 -18.90 -19.93 37.35
N ASN A 448 -17.98 -20.83 37.71
CA ASN A 448 -17.20 -20.70 38.95
C ASN A 448 -16.22 -19.50 38.97
N ALA A 449 -15.80 -19.03 37.80
CA ALA A 449 -14.96 -17.83 37.66
C ALA A 449 -15.79 -16.56 37.41
N ASP A 450 -17.04 -16.71 36.97
CA ASP A 450 -17.88 -15.61 36.52
C ASP A 450 -18.82 -15.07 37.61
N PHE A 451 -19.11 -15.86 38.64
CA PHE A 451 -20.04 -15.51 39.72
C PHE A 451 -19.35 -15.35 41.07
N TYR A 452 -19.85 -14.40 41.85
CA TYR A 452 -19.64 -14.27 43.28
C TYR A 452 -20.83 -14.87 44.03
N ASP A 453 -20.53 -15.60 45.11
CA ASP A 453 -21.52 -16.12 46.03
C ASP A 453 -21.63 -15.25 47.30
N TYR A 454 -22.78 -14.61 47.47
CA TYR A 454 -23.19 -13.99 48.73
C TYR A 454 -23.94 -14.99 49.61
N SER A 455 -23.18 -15.84 50.29
CA SER A 455 -23.65 -17.05 51.01
C SER A 455 -24.60 -16.86 52.20
N SER A 456 -24.93 -15.62 52.59
CA SER A 456 -25.70 -15.36 53.83
C SER A 456 -26.65 -14.17 53.75
N SER A 457 -26.65 -13.42 52.65
CA SER A 457 -27.60 -12.33 52.44
C SER A 457 -27.66 -11.92 50.97
N VAL A 458 -28.86 -11.52 50.52
CA VAL A 458 -29.04 -10.83 49.25
C VAL A 458 -28.52 -9.39 49.41
N SER A 459 -27.21 -9.23 49.19
CA SER A 459 -26.47 -7.99 49.43
C SER A 459 -26.49 -7.00 48.27
N LEU A 460 -26.87 -7.44 47.06
CA LEU A 460 -27.05 -6.58 45.91
C LEU A 460 -28.54 -6.50 45.55
N PRO A 461 -29.10 -5.31 45.33
CA PRO A 461 -30.46 -5.20 44.87
C PRO A 461 -30.57 -5.66 43.40
N PRO A 462 -31.70 -6.26 42.99
CA PRO A 462 -32.06 -6.30 41.60
C PRO A 462 -32.20 -4.85 41.07
N ARG A 463 -31.97 -4.64 39.78
CA ARG A 463 -31.88 -3.31 39.17
C ARG A 463 -33.08 -2.97 38.32
#